data_AF-A0A966QFP4-F1
#
_entry.id   AF-A0A966QFP4-F1
#
_cell.length_a   1.000
_cell.length_b   1.000
_cell.length_c   1.000
_cell.angle_alpha   90.00
_cell.angle_beta   90.00
_cell.angle_gamma   90.00
#
_symmetry.space_group_name_H-M   'P 1'
#
loop_
_entity.id
_entity.type
_entity.pdbx_description
1 polymer ?
#
loop_
_entity_poly.entity_id
_entity_poly.type
_entity_poly.pdbx_seq_one_letter_code
_entity_poly.pdbx_strand_id
1 'polypeptide(L)'
;MKKRWRNAGLYVLLVIVMIAVGTAFLDRPDAANAPRTMRYSDFVEAVQGNEVSRVLISPDRGTAQVVENDGRRAVVNLAPDKDLLKLLTDHNVD
;
A
#
# COMPACT_ATOMS: atom_id res chain seq x y z
N MET A 1 2.83 -47.53 -28.15
CA MET A 1 2.44 -46.40 -27.28
C MET A 1 3.02 -45.10 -27.86
N LYS A 2 2.19 -44.10 -28.21
CA LYS A 2 2.61 -42.93 -29.01
C LYS A 2 3.62 -42.07 -28.23
N LYS A 3 4.86 -41.98 -28.73
CA LYS A 3 6.03 -41.28 -28.14
C LYS A 3 5.75 -39.82 -27.72
N ARG A 4 4.69 -39.21 -28.27
CA ARG A 4 4.14 -37.90 -27.95
C ARG A 4 3.70 -37.71 -26.48
N TRP A 5 3.36 -38.79 -25.77
CA TRP A 5 2.84 -38.70 -24.40
C TRP A 5 3.93 -38.74 -23.32
N ARG A 6 5.13 -39.19 -23.67
CA ARG A 6 6.20 -39.41 -22.68
C ARG A 6 6.77 -38.11 -22.11
N ASN A 7 6.67 -37.02 -22.89
CA ASN A 7 7.20 -35.71 -22.53
C ASN A 7 6.08 -34.75 -22.08
N ALA A 8 4.81 -35.17 -22.20
CA ALA A 8 3.66 -34.32 -21.86
C ALA A 8 3.70 -33.89 -20.39
N GLY A 9 4.01 -34.81 -19.48
CA GLY A 9 4.19 -34.49 -18.07
C GLY A 9 5.35 -33.51 -17.82
N LEU A 10 6.44 -33.62 -18.58
CA LEU A 10 7.58 -32.71 -18.46
C LEU A 10 7.21 -31.29 -18.92
N TYR A 11 6.47 -31.15 -20.02
CA TYR A 11 6.03 -29.84 -20.50
C TYR A 11 5.01 -29.20 -19.55
N VAL A 12 4.09 -29.98 -18.98
CA VAL A 12 3.15 -29.49 -17.95
C VAL A 12 3.91 -28.99 -16.73
N LEU A 13 4.91 -29.74 -16.26
CA LEU A 13 5.76 -29.32 -15.15
C LEU A 13 6.54 -28.03 -15.46
N LEU A 14 7.07 -27.90 -16.68
CA LEU A 14 7.78 -26.70 -17.12
C LEU A 14 6.88 -25.46 -17.14
N VAL A 15 5.64 -25.59 -17.63
CA VAL A 15 4.65 -24.50 -17.62
C VAL A 15 4.31 -24.08 -16.19
N ILE A 16 4.10 -25.03 -15.27
CA ILE A 16 3.83 -24.73 -13.86
C ILE A 16 5.00 -23.98 -13.23
N VAL A 17 6.24 -24.42 -13.49
CA VAL A 17 7.45 -23.74 -13.01
C VAL A 17 7.55 -22.32 -13.59
N MET A 18 7.26 -22.14 -14.88
CA MET A 18 7.30 -20.82 -15.52
C MET A 18 6.27 -19.85 -14.92
N ILE A 19 5.06 -20.32 -14.62
CA ILE A 19 4.03 -19.53 -13.94
C ILE A 19 4.48 -19.17 -12.53
N ALA A 20 4.98 -20.14 -11.75
CA ALA A 20 5.44 -19.90 -10.38
C ALA A 20 6.59 -18.89 -10.29
N VAL A 21 7.54 -18.95 -11.23
CA VAL A 21 8.63 -17.97 -11.32
C VAL A 21 8.08 -16.61 -11.75
N GLY A 22 7.20 -16.55 -12.75
CA GLY A 22 6.58 -15.30 -13.20
C GLY A 22 5.78 -14.60 -12.11
N THR A 23 5.02 -15.34 -11.30
CA THR A 23 4.22 -14.78 -10.20
C THR A 23 5.08 -14.32 -9.03
N ALA A 24 6.21 -14.99 -8.74
CA ALA A 24 7.11 -14.59 -7.66
C ALA A 24 7.77 -13.22 -7.87
N PHE A 25 7.86 -12.74 -9.12
CA PHE A 25 8.34 -11.38 -9.40
C PHE A 25 7.24 -10.32 -9.28
N LEU A 26 5.97 -10.67 -9.49
CA LEU A 26 4.82 -9.78 -9.29
C LEU A 26 4.44 -9.64 -7.82
N ASP A 27 4.65 -10.68 -7.01
CA ASP A 27 4.27 -10.72 -5.59
C ASP A 27 5.27 -10.02 -4.65
N ARG A 28 6.04 -9.05 -5.17
CA ARG A 28 6.89 -8.22 -4.31
C ARG A 28 5.99 -7.16 -3.69
N PRO A 29 5.77 -7.15 -2.36
CA PRO A 29 5.16 -6.01 -1.71
C PRO A 29 6.04 -4.80 -2.03
N ASP A 30 5.47 -3.84 -2.74
CA ASP A 30 6.18 -2.67 -3.28
C ASP A 30 7.05 -2.03 -2.20
N ALA A 31 8.36 -2.19 -2.30
CA ALA A 31 9.31 -1.47 -1.44
C ALA A 31 9.18 0.06 -1.59
N ALA A 32 8.53 0.51 -2.68
CA ALA A 32 8.13 1.90 -2.89
C ALA A 32 7.07 2.41 -1.88
N ASN A 33 6.37 1.49 -1.19
CA ASN A 33 5.36 1.81 -0.18
C ASN A 33 5.87 1.70 1.25
N ALA A 34 7.21 1.64 1.44
CA ALA A 34 7.81 1.74 2.76
C ALA A 34 7.32 3.04 3.44
N PRO A 35 6.74 2.97 4.65
CA PRO A 35 6.15 4.15 5.28
C PRO A 35 7.21 5.23 5.51
N ARG A 36 7.14 6.32 4.74
CA ARG A 36 8.03 7.47 4.92
C ARG A 36 7.55 8.33 6.07
N THR A 37 8.45 8.95 6.83
CA THR A 37 8.05 9.92 7.85
C THR A 37 7.65 11.24 7.19
N MET A 38 6.42 11.70 7.44
CA MET A 38 5.90 12.97 6.95
C MET A 38 5.72 13.96 8.10
N ARG A 39 5.94 15.26 7.84
CA ARG A 39 5.68 16.30 8.83
C ARG A 39 4.19 16.53 8.97
N TYR A 40 3.79 17.02 10.15
CA TYR A 40 2.41 17.38 10.41
C TYR A 40 1.91 18.51 9.49
N SER A 41 2.75 19.49 9.17
CA SER A 41 2.41 20.56 8.20
C SER A 41 2.03 19.99 6.84
N ASP A 42 2.88 19.11 6.31
CA ASP A 42 2.74 18.56 4.97
C ASP A 42 1.51 17.64 4.91
N PHE A 43 1.21 16.95 6.03
CA PHE A 43 -0.02 16.18 6.17
C PHE A 43 -1.27 17.05 6.08
N VAL A 44 -1.33 18.15 6.83
CA VAL A 44 -2.47 19.07 6.84
C VAL A 44 -2.67 19.68 5.46
N GLU A 45 -1.59 20.05 4.77
CA GLU A 45 -1.62 20.57 3.41
C GLU A 45 -2.15 19.52 2.41
N ALA A 46 -1.68 18.26 2.52
CA ALA A 46 -2.15 17.17 1.67
C ALA A 46 -3.64 16.84 1.91
N VAL A 47 -4.13 16.91 3.16
CA VAL A 47 -5.56 16.76 3.47
C VAL A 47 -6.37 17.90 2.87
N GLN A 48 -5.90 19.15 3.02
CA GLN A 48 -6.56 20.31 2.44
C GLN A 48 -6.59 20.27 0.91
N GLY A 49 -5.53 19.75 0.29
CA GLY A 49 -5.41 19.52 -1.14
C GLY A 49 -6.21 18.32 -1.67
N ASN A 50 -6.91 17.57 -0.81
CA ASN A 50 -7.58 16.29 -1.14
C ASN A 50 -6.63 15.25 -1.76
N GLU A 51 -5.35 15.27 -1.39
CA GLU A 51 -4.32 14.32 -1.84
C GLU A 51 -4.29 13.05 -0.98
N VAL A 52 -5.01 13.06 0.13
CA VAL A 52 -5.11 11.96 1.09
C VAL A 52 -6.40 11.19 0.88
N SER A 53 -6.27 9.88 0.69
CA SER A 53 -7.42 8.98 0.53
C SER A 53 -7.87 8.37 1.86
N ARG A 54 -6.94 8.05 2.76
CA ARG A 54 -7.25 7.36 4.02
C ARG A 54 -6.26 7.69 5.10
N VAL A 55 -6.73 7.83 6.34
CA VAL A 55 -5.90 8.06 7.51
C VAL A 55 -6.20 7.05 8.62
N LEU A 56 -5.22 6.21 8.91
CA LEU A 56 -5.26 5.24 10.00
C LEU A 56 -4.61 5.86 11.23
N ILE A 57 -5.42 6.33 12.17
CA ILE A 57 -4.92 6.90 13.43
C ILE A 57 -4.61 5.75 14.41
N SER A 58 -3.41 5.78 14.99
CA SER A 58 -3.01 4.80 16.00
C SER A 58 -3.87 4.95 17.28
N PRO A 59 -4.10 3.87 18.03
CA PRO A 59 -4.93 3.92 19.25
C PRO A 59 -4.38 4.88 20.31
N ASP A 60 -3.06 5.10 20.32
CA ASP A 60 -2.35 6.03 21.18
C ASP A 60 -2.52 7.50 20.78
N ARG A 61 -3.14 7.78 19.62
CA ARG A 61 -3.28 9.10 18.99
C ARG A 61 -1.98 9.88 18.83
N GLY A 62 -0.84 9.22 18.99
CA GLY A 62 0.48 9.82 18.83
C GLY A 62 0.94 9.78 17.38
N THR A 63 0.45 8.82 16.59
CA THR A 63 0.84 8.67 15.19
C THR A 63 -0.36 8.37 14.31
N ALA A 64 -0.25 8.70 13.03
CA ALA A 64 -1.16 8.25 12.00
C ALA A 64 -0.40 7.74 10.80
N GLN A 65 -0.99 6.75 10.13
CA GLN A 65 -0.57 6.30 8.82
C GLN A 65 -1.50 6.89 7.77
N VAL A 66 -0.92 7.61 6.83
CA VAL A 66 -1.61 8.30 5.75
C VAL A 66 -1.42 7.49 4.47
N VAL A 67 -2.51 7.28 3.74
CA VAL A 67 -2.51 6.71 2.40
C VAL A 67 -2.88 7.82 1.44
N GLU A 68 -1.93 8.18 0.58
CA GLU A 68 -2.11 9.18 -0.46
C GLU A 68 -2.87 8.57 -1.66
N ASN A 69 -3.47 9.42 -2.50
CA ASN A 69 -4.24 8.98 -3.67
C ASN A 69 -3.41 8.18 -4.68
N ASP A 70 -2.09 8.36 -4.68
CA ASP A 70 -1.14 7.62 -5.51
C ASP A 70 -0.80 6.22 -4.94
N GLY A 71 -1.38 5.85 -3.80
CA GLY A 71 -1.16 4.58 -3.12
C GLY A 71 0.05 4.59 -2.18
N ARG A 72 0.83 5.67 -2.13
CA ARG A 72 1.96 5.79 -1.21
C ARG A 72 1.49 5.88 0.23
N ARG A 73 2.34 5.39 1.13
CA ARG A 73 2.09 5.39 2.57
C ARG A 73 3.10 6.26 3.29
N ALA A 74 2.60 7.10 4.17
CA ALA A 74 3.40 7.93 5.05
C ALA A 74 2.98 7.73 6.51
N VAL A 75 3.90 7.95 7.43
CA VAL A 75 3.64 7.98 8.87
C VAL A 75 3.87 9.40 9.35
N VAL A 76 2.86 9.98 9.98
CA VAL A 76 2.91 11.33 10.55
C VAL A 76 2.83 11.22 12.07
N ASN A 77 3.65 12.01 12.75
CA ASN A 77 3.52 12.22 14.19
C ASN A 77 2.41 13.25 14.42
N LEU A 78 1.37 12.84 15.15
CA LEU A 78 0.19 13.66 15.38
C LEU A 78 0.45 14.64 16.52
N ALA A 79 0.17 15.91 16.28
CA ALA A 79 0.01 16.86 17.37
C ALA A 79 -1.29 16.55 18.13
N PRO A 80 -1.35 16.79 19.45
CA PRO A 80 -2.59 16.71 20.23
C PRO A 80 -3.50 17.89 19.86
N ASP A 81 -4.07 17.85 18.67
CA ASP A 81 -4.98 18.86 18.13
C ASP A 81 -6.41 18.31 18.09
N LYS A 82 -7.35 19.09 18.62
CA LYS A 82 -8.78 18.75 18.64
C LYS A 82 -9.46 19.00 17.30
N ASP A 83 -8.91 19.89 16.49
CA ASP A 83 -9.49 20.29 15.21
C ASP A 83 -9.11 19.34 14.07
N LEU A 84 -8.12 18.47 14.28
CA LEU A 84 -7.66 17.52 13.27
C LEU A 84 -8.75 16.55 12.81
N LEU A 85 -9.51 15.97 13.75
CA LEU A 85 -10.58 15.03 13.41
C LEU A 85 -11.68 15.73 12.60
N LYS A 86 -11.94 17.00 12.91
CA LYS A 86 -12.89 17.82 12.17
C LYS A 86 -12.38 18.10 10.76
N LEU A 87 -11.11 18.47 10.61
CA LEU A 87 -10.47 18.66 9.31
C LEU A 87 -10.57 17.41 8.42
N LEU A 88 -10.26 16.23 8.97
CA LEU A 88 -10.37 14.97 8.23
C LEU A 88 -11.81 14.67 7.80
N THR A 89 -12.77 14.93 8.69
CA THR A 89 -14.20 14.75 8.40
C THR A 89 -14.69 15.73 7.33
N ASP A 90 -14.29 17.01 7.42
CA ASP A 90 -14.67 18.05 6.47
C ASP A 90 -14.13 17.76 5.06
N HIS A 91 -12.98 17.08 4.96
CA HIS A 91 -12.35 16.68 3.70
C HIS A 91 -12.70 15.25 3.22
N ASN A 92 -13.69 14.59 3.84
CA ASN A 92 -14.12 13.22 3.51
C ASN A 92 -12.97 12.20 3.46
N VAL A 93 -12.02 12.33 4.38
CA VAL A 93 -10.94 11.36 4.54
C VAL A 93 -11.42 10.23 5.45
N ASP A 94 -11.38 9.00 4.93
CA ASP A 94 -11.78 7.77 5.63
C ASP A 94 -10.78 7.32 6.70
#